data_AF-A0A836W895-F1
#
_entry.id   AF-A0A836W895-F1
#
_cell.length_a   1.000
_cell.length_b   1.000
_cell.length_c   1.000
_cell.angle_alpha   90.00
_cell.angle_beta   90.00
_cell.angle_gamma   90.00
#
_symmetry.space_group_name_H-M   'P 1'
#
loop_
_entity.id
_entity.type
_entity.pdbx_description
1 polymer ?
#
loop_
_entity_poly.entity_id
_entity_poly.type
_entity_poly.pdbx_seq_one_letter_code
_entity_poly.pdbx_strand_id
1 'polypeptide(L)'
;MLRIWSHVSYNIDTEKGLVGEPDYLIAPRTQYGDMSIPPLCIIEAKQEKFEEGWAQALAEMVAASFQGAKIAYGVVTTGKTWEFAELKDNVYTKDPASVSATDDLQKVFDILNGLFEAASSSIENREELDVSV
;
A
#
# COMPACT_ATOMS: atom_id res chain seq x y z
N MET A 1 10.92 -11.55 1.50
CA MET A 1 9.63 -11.95 2.11
C MET A 1 8.94 -10.73 2.71
N LEU A 2 7.68 -10.49 2.34
CA LEU A 2 6.86 -9.39 2.87
C LEU A 2 6.49 -9.60 4.34
N ARG A 3 6.32 -8.50 5.08
CA ARG A 3 5.83 -8.45 6.45
C ARG A 3 4.69 -7.44 6.55
N ILE A 4 3.81 -7.64 7.52
CA ILE A 4 2.77 -6.68 7.89
C ILE A 4 3.33 -5.82 9.04
N TRP A 5 3.36 -4.52 8.82
CA TRP A 5 3.73 -3.50 9.79
C TRP A 5 2.45 -2.75 10.16
N SER A 6 2.06 -2.82 11.43
CA SER A 6 0.81 -2.25 11.92
C SER A 6 1.12 -1.03 12.76
N HIS A 7 0.50 0.11 12.46
CA HIS A 7 0.60 1.34 13.25
C HIS A 7 2.07 1.77 13.50
N VAL A 8 2.89 1.70 12.45
CA VAL A 8 4.28 2.16 12.50
C VAL A 8 4.39 3.56 11.91
N SER A 9 5.22 4.42 12.51
CA SER A 9 5.45 5.75 11.95
C SER A 9 6.09 5.68 10.57
N TYR A 10 5.53 6.43 9.63
CA TYR A 10 5.99 6.50 8.25
C TYR A 10 6.17 7.97 7.85
N ASN A 11 7.31 8.52 8.24
CA ASN A 11 7.61 9.94 8.16
C ASN A 11 8.71 10.18 7.11
N ILE A 12 8.30 10.54 5.90
CA ILE A 12 9.20 10.60 4.74
C ILE A 12 9.64 12.03 4.43
N ASP A 13 8.71 12.97 4.43
CA ASP A 13 9.02 14.38 4.14
C ASP A 13 8.04 15.30 4.88
N THR A 14 8.51 15.92 5.96
CA THR A 14 7.73 16.83 6.78
C THR A 14 7.33 18.10 6.06
N GLU A 15 8.17 18.62 5.15
CA GLU A 15 7.87 19.85 4.40
C GLU A 15 6.73 19.63 3.41
N LYS A 16 6.60 18.40 2.90
CA LYS A 16 5.52 17.98 1.97
C LYS A 16 4.33 17.34 2.68
N GLY A 17 4.34 17.26 4.01
CA GLY A 17 3.27 16.65 4.80
C GLY A 17 3.17 15.12 4.64
N LEU A 18 4.23 14.46 4.16
CA LEU A 18 4.31 13.00 4.02
C LEU A 18 4.74 12.37 5.35
N VAL A 19 3.90 12.53 6.37
CA VAL A 19 4.13 12.15 7.77
C VAL A 19 2.85 11.53 8.31
N GLY A 20 2.93 10.32 8.86
CA GLY A 20 1.76 9.59 9.31
C GLY A 20 2.05 8.31 10.08
N GLU A 21 0.99 7.68 10.55
CA GLU A 21 0.98 6.35 11.16
C GLU A 21 -0.14 5.54 10.49
N PRO A 22 0.17 4.82 9.41
CA PRO A 22 -0.82 4.05 8.66
C PRO A 22 -1.28 2.83 9.45
N ASP A 23 -2.53 2.39 9.22
CA ASP A 23 -3.07 1.22 9.92
C ASP A 23 -2.23 -0.03 9.57
N TYR A 24 -1.97 -0.26 8.27
CA TYR A 24 -1.11 -1.36 7.81
C TYR A 24 -0.25 -0.99 6.61
N LEU A 25 1.04 -1.28 6.70
CA LEU A 25 2.02 -1.25 5.60
C LEU A 25 2.58 -2.64 5.36
N ILE A 26 2.70 -3.01 4.09
CA ILE A 26 3.21 -4.31 3.67
C ILE A 26 4.54 -4.06 2.99
N ALA A 27 5.62 -4.49 3.64
CA ALA A 27 6.98 -4.20 3.21
C ALA A 27 7.95 -5.30 3.66
N PRO A 28 9.06 -5.51 2.94
CA PRO A 28 10.13 -6.37 3.42
C PRO A 28 10.82 -5.73 4.63
N ARG A 29 11.54 -6.56 5.36
CA ARG A 29 12.39 -6.13 6.48
C ARG A 29 13.79 -5.86 5.96
N THR A 30 14.39 -4.75 6.35
CA THR A 30 15.79 -4.44 6.04
C THR A 30 16.75 -5.34 6.84
N GLN A 31 18.03 -5.36 6.47
CA GLN A 31 19.07 -6.07 7.22
C GLN A 31 19.21 -5.58 8.68
N TYR A 32 18.84 -4.33 8.95
CA TYR A 32 18.90 -3.71 10.29
C TYR A 32 17.64 -3.99 11.11
N GLY A 33 16.63 -4.57 10.48
CA GLY A 33 15.43 -5.02 11.14
C GLY A 33 14.25 -4.07 11.06
N ASP A 34 14.43 -2.92 10.40
CA ASP A 34 13.42 -1.91 10.16
C ASP A 34 12.58 -2.22 8.92
N MET A 35 11.52 -1.44 8.73
CA MET A 35 10.65 -1.50 7.55
C MET A 35 11.37 -0.92 6.33
N SER A 36 11.28 -1.61 5.19
CA SER A 36 11.71 -1.06 3.89
C SER A 36 10.59 -0.24 3.23
N ILE A 37 10.77 0.12 1.96
CA ILE A 37 9.74 0.85 1.21
C ILE A 37 8.52 -0.07 1.02
N PRO A 38 7.31 0.34 1.42
CA PRO A 38 6.09 -0.45 1.29
C PRO A 38 5.55 -0.37 -0.14
N PRO A 39 5.52 -1.48 -0.91
CA PRO A 39 4.76 -1.53 -2.17
C PRO A 39 3.25 -1.59 -1.97
N LEU A 40 2.74 -1.86 -0.75
CA LEU A 40 1.30 -2.01 -0.50
C LEU A 40 0.93 -1.36 0.84
N CYS A 41 -0.09 -0.50 0.80
CA CYS A 41 -0.67 0.19 1.94
C CYS A 41 -2.14 -0.22 2.10
N ILE A 42 -2.57 -0.53 3.32
CA ILE A 42 -3.96 -0.87 3.64
C ILE A 42 -4.43 0.05 4.77
N ILE A 43 -5.49 0.81 4.50
CA ILE A 43 -6.07 1.80 5.42
C ILE A 43 -7.47 1.38 5.85
N GLU A 44 -7.75 1.50 7.14
CA GLU A 44 -9.08 1.31 7.69
C GLU A 44 -9.91 2.58 7.51
N ALA A 45 -10.99 2.51 6.73
CA ALA A 45 -11.97 3.56 6.61
C ALA A 45 -12.80 3.67 7.90
N LYS A 46 -12.30 4.48 8.84
CA LYS A 46 -12.96 4.75 10.12
C LYS A 46 -14.33 5.38 9.86
N GLN A 47 -15.38 4.82 10.50
CA GLN A 47 -16.76 5.30 10.36
C GLN A 47 -17.27 5.35 8.91
N GLU A 48 -16.82 4.43 8.05
CA GLU A 48 -17.20 4.34 6.64
C GLU A 48 -16.81 5.55 5.79
N LYS A 49 -15.86 6.36 6.27
CA LYS A 49 -15.36 7.54 5.55
C LYS A 49 -14.27 7.17 4.56
N PHE A 50 -14.68 6.61 3.42
CA PHE A 50 -13.76 6.20 2.36
C PHE A 50 -12.92 7.34 1.80
N GLU A 51 -13.45 8.55 1.68
CA GLU A 51 -12.68 9.70 1.18
C GLU A 51 -11.51 10.06 2.10
N GLU A 52 -11.72 10.02 3.43
CA GLU A 52 -10.63 10.23 4.39
C GLU A 52 -9.61 9.08 4.31
N GLY A 53 -10.09 7.84 4.19
CA GLY A 53 -9.24 6.66 4.01
C GLY A 53 -8.39 6.73 2.73
N TRP A 54 -8.96 7.21 1.62
CA TRP A 54 -8.25 7.37 0.36
C TRP A 54 -7.27 8.53 0.38
N ALA A 55 -7.59 9.65 1.04
CA ALA A 55 -6.66 10.74 1.23
C ALA A 55 -5.39 10.25 1.96
N GLN A 56 -5.57 9.44 3.01
CA GLN A 56 -4.46 8.80 3.72
C GLN A 56 -3.73 7.80 2.83
N ALA A 57 -4.44 6.85 2.22
CA ALA A 57 -3.82 5.81 1.38
C ALA A 57 -2.97 6.41 0.25
N LEU A 58 -3.48 7.43 -0.44
CA LEU A 58 -2.76 8.11 -1.51
C LEU A 58 -1.53 8.86 -0.99
N ALA A 59 -1.61 9.51 0.17
CA ALA A 59 -0.45 10.15 0.79
C ALA A 59 0.67 9.14 1.06
N GLU A 60 0.34 7.95 1.57
CA GLU A 60 1.33 6.90 1.82
C GLU A 60 1.91 6.30 0.53
N MET A 61 1.09 6.13 -0.51
CA MET A 61 1.55 5.68 -1.82
C MET A 61 2.51 6.70 -2.44
N VAL A 62 2.22 7.99 -2.30
CA VAL A 62 3.13 9.07 -2.73
C VAL A 62 4.42 9.05 -1.92
N ALA A 63 4.34 8.86 -0.60
CA ALA A 63 5.52 8.73 0.26
C ALA A 63 6.40 7.52 -0.12
N ALA A 64 5.80 6.41 -0.56
CA ALA A 64 6.54 5.27 -1.12
C ALA A 64 7.21 5.63 -2.45
N SER A 65 6.50 6.33 -3.34
CA SER A 65 7.05 6.82 -4.62
C SER A 65 8.25 7.74 -4.42
N PHE A 66 8.21 8.60 -3.40
CA PHE A 66 9.30 9.50 -3.04
C PHE A 66 10.57 8.78 -2.58
N GLN A 67 10.42 7.60 -1.99
CA GLN A 67 11.55 6.75 -1.62
C GLN A 67 12.05 5.88 -2.78
N GLY A 68 11.39 5.93 -3.94
CA GLY A 68 11.79 5.22 -5.15
C GLY A 68 10.93 4.01 -5.53
N ALA A 69 9.75 3.83 -4.92
CA ALA A 69 8.79 2.86 -5.43
C ALA A 69 8.27 3.30 -6.80
N LYS A 70 8.41 2.46 -7.83
CA LYS A 70 7.82 2.73 -9.16
C LYS A 70 6.32 2.46 -9.21
N ILE A 71 5.86 1.56 -8.33
CA ILE A 71 4.47 1.20 -8.16
C ILE A 71 4.19 1.00 -6.68
N ALA A 72 3.05 1.51 -6.23
CA ALA A 72 2.49 1.24 -4.91
C ALA A 72 1.00 0.89 -5.07
N TYR A 73 0.52 -0.05 -4.27
CA TYR A 73 -0.87 -0.48 -4.25
C TYR A 73 -1.54 0.05 -2.99
N GLY A 74 -2.80 0.47 -3.13
CA GLY A 74 -3.61 1.02 -2.06
C GLY A 74 -4.87 0.21 -1.87
N VAL A 75 -5.21 -0.06 -0.62
CA VAL A 75 -6.47 -0.69 -0.23
C VAL A 75 -7.11 0.15 0.86
N VAL A 76 -8.38 0.49 0.69
CA VAL A 76 -9.18 1.15 1.73
C VAL A 76 -10.35 0.23 2.08
N THR A 77 -10.55 -0.04 3.36
CA THR A 77 -11.56 -1.01 3.79
C THR A 77 -12.25 -0.65 5.10
N THR A 78 -13.53 -1.02 5.22
CA THR A 78 -14.27 -1.02 6.50
C THR A 78 -14.28 -2.40 7.17
N GLY A 79 -13.51 -3.35 6.63
CA GLY A 79 -13.60 -4.78 6.91
C GLY A 79 -14.75 -5.46 6.14
N LYS A 80 -15.85 -4.75 5.88
CA LYS A 80 -16.98 -5.24 5.07
C LYS A 80 -16.84 -4.89 3.59
N THR A 81 -16.47 -3.66 3.28
CA THR A 81 -16.31 -3.17 1.91
C THR A 81 -14.85 -2.87 1.65
N TRP A 82 -14.32 -3.32 0.52
CA TRP A 82 -12.93 -3.20 0.11
C TRP A 82 -12.85 -2.48 -1.24
N GLU A 83 -12.00 -1.46 -1.31
CA GLU A 83 -11.69 -0.71 -2.53
C GLU A 83 -10.19 -0.73 -2.80
N PHE A 84 -9.82 -0.68 -4.08
CA PHE A 84 -8.46 -0.96 -4.54
C PHE A 84 -7.96 0.12 -5.51
N ALA A 85 -6.67 0.42 -5.45
CA ALA A 85 -6.02 1.36 -6.34
C ALA A 85 -4.53 1.04 -6.53
N GLU A 86 -3.93 1.65 -7.55
CA GLU A 86 -2.49 1.69 -7.76
C GLU A 86 -2.01 3.12 -8.06
N LEU A 87 -0.76 3.38 -7.69
CA LEU A 87 0.00 4.56 -8.09
C LEU A 87 1.24 4.04 -8.81
N LYS A 88 1.28 4.19 -10.13
CA LYS A 88 2.39 3.74 -10.96
C LYS A 88 2.96 4.90 -11.74
N ASP A 89 4.26 5.15 -11.60
CA ASP A 89 4.95 6.24 -12.31
C ASP A 89 4.22 7.61 -12.18
N ASN A 90 3.72 7.93 -10.98
CA ASN A 90 2.89 9.10 -10.65
C ASN A 90 1.49 9.15 -11.30
N VAL A 91 1.01 8.05 -11.88
CA VAL A 91 -0.36 7.91 -12.37
C VAL A 91 -1.16 7.11 -11.36
N TYR A 92 -2.16 7.76 -10.76
CA TYR A 92 -3.09 7.13 -9.83
C TYR A 92 -4.29 6.55 -10.59
N THR A 93 -4.59 5.27 -10.35
CA THR A 93 -5.74 4.57 -10.90
C THR A 93 -6.49 3.86 -9.78
N LYS A 94 -7.78 4.15 -9.62
CA LYS A 94 -8.66 3.48 -8.66
C LYS A 94 -9.64 2.59 -9.41
N ASP A 95 -9.84 1.36 -8.93
CA ASP A 95 -10.91 0.50 -9.43
C ASP A 95 -12.26 1.13 -9.05
N PRO A 96 -13.17 1.39 -10.02
CA PRO A 96 -14.49 1.92 -9.71
C PRO A 96 -15.37 0.94 -8.91
N ALA A 97 -15.06 -0.36 -8.91
CA ALA A 97 -15.81 -1.37 -8.19
C ALA A 97 -15.30 -1.55 -6.76
N SER A 98 -16.22 -1.55 -5.80
CA SER A 98 -15.96 -2.06 -4.46
C SER A 98 -16.33 -3.54 -4.36
N VAL A 99 -15.68 -4.24 -3.43
CA VAL A 99 -15.95 -5.66 -3.14
C VAL A 99 -16.47 -5.80 -1.72
N SER A 100 -17.62 -6.46 -1.59
CA SER A 100 -18.25 -6.76 -0.31
C SER A 100 -17.75 -8.11 0.20
N ALA A 101 -17.00 -8.10 1.31
CA ALA A 101 -16.54 -9.30 1.99
C ALA A 101 -17.70 -10.11 2.60
N THR A 102 -18.85 -9.48 2.84
CA THR A 102 -20.05 -10.19 3.32
C THR A 102 -20.79 -10.91 2.21
N ASP A 103 -20.59 -10.51 0.95
CA ASP A 103 -21.20 -11.15 -0.22
C ASP A 103 -20.27 -12.20 -0.82
N ASP A 104 -18.99 -11.87 -0.98
CA ASP A 104 -17.98 -12.75 -1.57
C ASP A 104 -16.61 -12.55 -0.91
N LEU A 105 -16.44 -13.22 0.23
CA LEU A 105 -15.17 -13.20 0.96
C LEU A 105 -14.03 -13.83 0.15
N GLN A 106 -14.31 -14.85 -0.67
CA GLN A 106 -13.29 -15.51 -1.47
C GLN A 106 -12.70 -14.55 -2.50
N LYS A 107 -13.55 -13.75 -3.16
CA LYS A 107 -13.09 -12.72 -4.09
C LYS A 107 -12.18 -11.69 -3.42
N VAL A 108 -12.47 -11.29 -2.19
CA VAL A 108 -11.58 -10.39 -1.43
C VAL A 108 -10.22 -11.05 -1.21
N PHE A 109 -10.18 -12.32 -0.80
CA PHE A 109 -8.93 -13.05 -0.60
C PHE A 109 -8.14 -13.26 -1.89
N ASP A 110 -8.81 -13.53 -3.01
CA ASP A 110 -8.15 -13.71 -4.30
C ASP A 110 -7.48 -12.41 -4.77
N ILE A 111 -8.17 -11.27 -4.63
CA ILE A 111 -7.62 -9.95 -4.96
C ILE A 111 -6.44 -9.63 -4.03
N LEU A 112 -6.58 -9.86 -2.72
CA LEU A 112 -5.49 -9.62 -1.77
C LEU A 112 -4.29 -10.50 -2.10
N ASN A 113 -4.47 -11.79 -2.40
CA ASN A 113 -3.36 -12.65 -2.79
C ASN A 113 -2.65 -12.12 -4.04
N GLY A 114 -3.41 -11.71 -5.07
CA GLY A 114 -2.86 -11.09 -6.27
C GLY A 114 -2.09 -9.80 -5.98
N LEU A 115 -2.57 -8.96 -5.05
CA LEU A 115 -1.86 -7.75 -4.63
C LEU A 115 -0.56 -8.07 -3.89
N PHE A 116 -0.53 -9.09 -3.04
CA PHE A 116 0.70 -9.52 -2.36
C PHE A 116 1.73 -10.09 -3.34
N GLU A 117 1.30 -10.83 -4.36
CA GLU A 117 2.15 -11.29 -5.45
C GLU A 117 2.71 -10.11 -6.25
N ALA A 118 1.84 -9.19 -6.70
CA ALA A 118 2.23 -8.02 -7.49
C ALA A 118 3.18 -7.09 -6.71
N ALA A 119 2.92 -6.89 -5.41
CA ALA A 119 3.78 -6.16 -4.50
C ALA A 119 5.15 -6.84 -4.34
N SER A 120 5.20 -8.16 -4.21
CA SER A 120 6.45 -8.91 -4.13
C SER A 120 7.29 -8.74 -5.40
N SER A 121 6.68 -8.92 -6.58
CA SER A 121 7.37 -8.77 -7.87
C SER A 121 7.86 -7.35 -8.12
N SER A 122 7.15 -6.32 -7.64
CA SER A 122 7.61 -4.93 -7.77
C SER A 122 8.91 -4.64 -7.00
N ILE A 123 9.18 -5.37 -5.91
CA ILE A 123 10.41 -5.25 -5.13
C ILE A 123 11.56 -5.94 -5.84
N GLU A 124 11.35 -7.17 -6.33
CA GLU A 124 12.38 -7.97 -7.02
C GLU A 124 12.91 -7.25 -8.26
N ASN A 125 12.01 -6.70 -9.09
CA ASN A 125 12.38 -5.91 -10.25
C ASN A 125 13.19 -4.65 -9.92
N ARG A 126 13.07 -4.12 -8.69
CA ARG A 126 13.86 -2.98 -8.21
C ARG A 126 15.26 -3.41 -7.78
N GLU A 127 15.38 -4.54 -7.07
CA GLU A 127 16.69 -5.06 -6.66
C GLU A 127 17.56 -5.44 -7.87
N GLU A 128 16.98 -6.00 -8.94
CA GLU A 128 17.72 -6.29 -10.18
C GLU A 128 18.28 -5.02 -10.85
N LEU A 129 17.53 -3.92 -10.80
CA LEU A 129 17.97 -2.64 -11.37
C LEU A 129 19.11 -2.03 -10.56
N ASP A 130 19.07 -2.11 -9.23
CA ASP A 130 20.12 -1.58 -8.34
C ASP A 130 21.45 -2.35 -8.45
N VAL A 131 21.42 -3.62 -8.87
CA VAL A 131 22.64 -4.47 -9.07
C VAL A 131 23.25 -4.31 -10.47
N SER A 132 22.51 -3.73 -11.41
CA SER A 132 22.91 -3.58 -12.82
C SER A 132 23.69 -2.28 -13.15
N VAL A 133 24.03 -1.48 -12.13
CA VAL A 133 24.73 -0.19 -12.23
C VAL A 133 26.15 -0.27 -11.69
#